data_AF-W1Y0J4-F1
#
_entry.id   AF-W1Y0J4-F1
#
_cell.length_a   1.000
_cell.length_b   1.000
_cell.length_c   1.000
_cell.angle_alpha   90.00
_cell.angle_beta   90.00
_cell.angle_gamma   90.00
#
_symmetry.space_group_name_H-M   'P 1'
#
loop_
_entity.id
_entity.type
_entity.pdbx_description
1 polymer ?
#
loop_
_entity_poly.entity_id
_entity_poly.type
_entity_poly.pdbx_seq_one_letter_code
_entity_poly.pdbx_strand_id
1 'polypeptide(L)' 'MTQQITLIKDKILSDNYFTLHNITYDLTRKDGEVIRHKREVYDRGNGATILLYNAVTTR' A
#
# COMPACT_ATOMS: atom_id res chain seq x y z
N MET A 1 16.08 -11.64 -0.51
CA MET A 1 16.61 -10.27 -0.67
C MET A 1 15.48 -9.35 -1.04
N THR A 2 15.32 -8.24 -0.34
CA THR A 2 14.37 -7.18 -0.71
C THR A 2 14.95 -6.37 -1.86
N GLN A 3 14.12 -6.01 -2.85
CA GLN A 3 14.53 -5.11 -3.92
C GLN A 3 14.77 -3.71 -3.35
N GLN A 4 15.77 -2.99 -3.87
CA GLN A 4 16.02 -1.61 -3.46
C GLN A 4 14.92 -0.70 -4.04
N ILE A 5 14.29 0.07 -3.15
CA ILE A 5 13.23 1.02 -3.48
C ILE A 5 13.65 2.38 -2.95
N THR A 6 13.60 3.41 -3.79
CA THR A 6 13.88 4.79 -3.39
C THR A 6 12.63 5.64 -3.63
N LEU A 7 12.14 6.31 -2.59
CA LEU A 7 11.05 7.28 -2.71
C LEU A 7 11.58 8.54 -3.41
N ILE A 8 10.96 8.91 -4.53
CA ILE A 8 11.36 10.07 -5.33
C ILE A 8 10.44 11.26 -5.06
N LYS A 9 9.13 11.01 -4.98
CA LYS A 9 8.15 12.04 -4.72
C LYS A 9 6.92 11.45 -4.07
N ASP A 10 6.43 12.14 -3.07
CA ASP A 10 5.09 11.95 -2.54
C ASP A 10 4.29 13.23 -2.81
N LYS A 11 3.16 13.09 -3.51
CA LYS A 11 2.26 14.20 -3.82
C LYS A 11 0.87 13.86 -3.32
N ILE A 12 0.34 14.68 -2.42
CA ILE A 12 -1.07 14.64 -2.04
C ILE A 12 -1.93 15.08 -3.23
N LEU A 13 -2.86 14.22 -3.63
CA LEU A 13 -3.91 14.50 -4.62
C LEU A 13 -5.22 14.93 -3.94
N SER A 14 -5.51 14.39 -2.75
CA SER A 14 -6.67 14.73 -1.93
C SER A 14 -6.33 14.49 -0.46
N ASP A 15 -6.76 15.38 0.42
CA ASP A 15 -6.53 15.29 1.86
C ASP A 15 -7.78 15.77 2.62
N ASN A 16 -8.87 15.02 2.43
CA ASN A 16 -10.13 15.27 3.13
C ASN A 16 -10.20 14.39 4.37
N TYR A 17 -11.05 13.36 4.36
CA TYR A 17 -11.17 12.39 5.47
C TYR A 17 -10.11 11.28 5.40
N PHE A 18 -9.67 10.97 4.18
CA PHE A 18 -8.62 10.01 3.86
C PHE A 18 -7.68 10.65 2.85
N THR A 19 -6.42 10.25 2.88
CA THR A 19 -5.39 10.89 2.06
C THR A 19 -5.12 10.04 0.82
N LEU A 20 -5.25 10.67 -0.36
CA LEU A 20 -4.90 10.07 -1.63
C LEU A 20 -3.55 10.64 -2.07
N HIS A 21 -2.56 9.76 -2.24
CA HIS A 21 -1.22 10.10 -2.67
C HIS A 21 -0.98 9.66 -4.12
N ASN A 22 -0.17 10.41 -4.85
CA ASN A 22 0.47 9.97 -6.08
C ASN A 22 1.96 9.81 -5.83
N ILE A 23 2.37 8.58 -5.53
CA ILE A 23 3.72 8.23 -5.14
C ILE A 23 4.54 7.90 -6.38
N THR A 24 5.67 8.58 -6.52
CA THR A 24 6.72 8.26 -7.49
C THR A 24 7.89 7.62 -6.76
N TYR A 25 8.29 6.43 -7.20
CA TYR A 25 9.42 5.71 -6.63
C TYR A 25 10.25 5.05 -7.73
N ASP A 26 11.53 4.87 -7.45
CA ASP A 26 12.46 4.13 -8.30
C ASP A 26 12.67 2.73 -7.72
N LEU A 27 12.59 1.72 -8.58
CA LEU A 27 12.81 0.30 -8.25
C LEU A 27 14.06 -0.19 -8.96
N THR A 28 15.02 -0.72 -8.20
CA THR A 28 16.21 -1.37 -8.77
C THR A 28 15.92 -2.85 -9.01
N ARG A 29 15.94 -3.27 -10.28
CA ARG A 29 15.80 -4.66 -10.69
C ARG A 29 17.05 -5.47 -10.37
N LYS A 30 16.95 -6.80 -10.50
CA LYS A 30 18.05 -7.72 -10.17
C LYS A 30 19.27 -7.55 -11.07
N ASP A 31 19.08 -7.03 -12.27
CA ASP A 31 20.10 -6.69 -13.26
C ASP A 31 20.74 -5.31 -13.03
N GLY A 32 20.31 -4.58 -12.00
CA GLY A 32 20.77 -3.23 -11.70
C GLY A 32 20.04 -2.12 -12.47
N GLU A 33 19.10 -2.46 -13.37
CA GLU A 33 18.26 -1.48 -14.05
C GLU A 33 17.37 -0.75 -13.03
N VAL A 34 17.33 0.58 -13.11
CA VAL A 34 16.47 1.42 -12.27
C VAL A 34 15.26 1.88 -13.06
N ILE A 35 14.06 1.55 -12.57
CA ILE A 35 12.80 1.93 -13.23
C ILE A 35 11.97 2.83 -12.33
N ARG A 36 11.50 3.92 -12.92
CA ARG A 36 10.59 4.87 -12.28
C ARG A 36 9.14 4.44 -12.42
N HIS A 37 8.47 4.29 -11.29
CA HIS A 37 7.05 4.00 -11.21
C HIS A 37 6.27 5.18 -10.62
N LYS A 38 5.01 5.30 -11.04
CA LYS A 38 4.00 6.19 -10.43
C LYS A 38 2.79 5.37 -10.03
N ARG A 39 2.29 5.56 -8.82
CA ARG A 39 1.13 4.84 -8.27
C ARG A 39 0.26 5.77 -7.45
N GLU A 40 -1.05 5.69 -7.66
CA GLU A 40 -2.01 6.28 -6.73
C GLU A 40 -2.21 5.35 -5.55
N VAL A 41 -2.03 5.87 -4.35
CA VAL A 41 -2.12 5.14 -3.08
C VAL A 41 -3.16 5.83 -2.22
N TYR A 42 -4.23 5.10 -1.91
CA TYR A 42 -5.32 5.59 -1.08
C TYR A 42 -5.12 5.10 0.36
N ASP A 43 -4.68 6.00 1.23
CA ASP A 43 -4.49 5.72 2.64
C ASP A 43 -5.82 5.92 3.39
N ARG A 44 -6.40 4.79 3.77
CA ARG A 44 -7.68 4.69 4.49
C ARG A 44 -7.50 4.16 5.92
N GLY A 45 -6.26 4.09 6.41
CA GLY A 45 -5.92 3.49 7.69
C GLY A 45 -6.05 1.96 7.71
N ASN A 46 -5.90 1.39 8.91
CA ASN A 46 -5.96 -0.05 9.15
C ASN A 46 -7.32 -0.47 9.73
N GLY A 47 -7.72 -1.71 9.46
CA GLY A 47 -8.94 -2.30 10.02
C GLY A 47 -8.65 -3.57 10.82
N ALA A 48 -9.59 -3.95 11.69
CA ALA A 48 -9.62 -5.23 12.37
C ALA A 48 -10.93 -5.95 12.03
N THR A 49 -10.89 -7.29 11.93
CA THR A 49 -12.08 -8.12 11.67
C THR A 49 -12.10 -9.31 12.63
N ILE A 50 -13.30 -9.79 12.97
CA ILE A 50 -13.51 -10.96 13.82
C ILE A 50 -14.50 -11.90 13.15
N LEU A 51 -14.17 -13.20 13.11
CA LEU A 51 -15.09 -14.25 12.66
C LEU A 51 -15.69 -14.93 13.89
N LEU A 52 -16.99 -14.77 14.08
CA LEU A 52 -17.72 -15.50 15.12
C LEU A 52 -18.02 -16.91 14.61
N TYR A 53 -17.76 -17.91 15.45
CA TYR A 53 -18.14 -19.29 15.18
C TYR A 53 -18.79 -19.91 16.41
N ASN A 54 -19.68 -20.86 16.17
CA ASN A 54 -20.25 -21.71 17.20
C ASN A 54 -19.95 -23.18 16.85
N ALA A 55 -19.18 -23.86 17.70
CA ALA A 55 -18.76 -25.25 17.47
C ALA A 55 -19.87 -26.27 17.72
N VAL A 56 -20.92 -25.91 18.47
CA VAL A 56 -22.06 -26.78 18.76
C VAL A 56 -23.35 -26.04 18.40
N THR A 57 -23.83 -26.29 17.18
CA THR A 57 -25.16 -25.85 16.76
C THR A 57 -26.15 -26.96 17.10
N THR A 58 -26.67 -26.97 18.32
CA THR A 58 -27.82 -27.83 18.65
C THR A 58 -29.07 -27.19 18.04
N ARG A 59 -29.82 -27.96 17.23
CA ARG A 59 -31.14 -27.57 16.76
C ARG A 59 -32.18 -27.65 17.87
#